data_AF-A0A1W9L5L8-F1
#
_entry.id   AF-A0A1W9L5L8-F1
#
_cell.length_a   1.000
_cell.length_b   1.000
_cell.length_c   1.000
_cell.angle_alpha   90.00
_cell.angle_beta   90.00
_cell.angle_gamma   90.00
#
_symmetry.space_group_name_H-M   'P 1'
#
loop_
_entity.id
_entity.type
_entity.pdbx_description
1 polymer ?
#
loop_
_entity_poly.entity_id
_entity_poly.type
_entity_poly.pdbx_seq_one_letter_code
_entity_poly.pdbx_strand_id
1 'polypeptide(L)'
;MPPIISASEPDYPPLAVVTAEGKADGFSVELLRETLKAVDREVTFKVAPWPEIKKDLAEGHIQVLPLVGRTPERETVYDFTLAYLTLHGTVIRRKGDTRINSVADLQDKAVIVMIMRMNTW
;
A
#
# COMPACT_ATOMS: atom_id res chain seq x y z
N MET A 1 -27.21 -5.73 3.46
CA MET A 1 -26.38 -6.18 2.31
C MET A 1 -25.14 -6.85 2.88
N PRO A 2 -24.54 -7.86 2.21
CA PRO A 2 -23.28 -8.42 2.71
C PRO A 2 -22.17 -7.34 2.75
N PRO A 3 -21.23 -7.44 3.70
CA PRO A 3 -20.06 -6.56 3.75
C PRO A 3 -19.25 -6.65 2.45
N ILE A 4 -18.60 -5.55 2.09
CA ILE A 4 -17.58 -5.54 1.05
C ILE A 4 -16.37 -6.33 1.56
N ILE A 5 -15.82 -7.20 0.72
CA ILE A 5 -14.63 -7.99 1.05
C ILE A 5 -13.39 -7.24 0.54
N SER A 6 -12.49 -6.91 1.47
CA SER A 6 -11.22 -6.24 1.20
C SER A 6 -10.06 -7.03 1.78
N ALA A 7 -8.85 -6.61 1.45
CA ALA A 7 -7.63 -7.08 2.10
C ALA A 7 -6.67 -5.92 2.39
N SER A 8 -5.68 -6.16 3.25
CA SER A 8 -4.61 -5.21 3.57
C SER A 8 -3.27 -5.94 3.66
N GLU A 9 -2.21 -5.27 3.24
CA GLU A 9 -0.86 -5.73 3.54
C GLU A 9 -0.50 -5.51 5.01
N PRO A 10 0.42 -6.30 5.59
CA PRO A 10 0.68 -6.27 7.03
C PRO A 10 1.65 -5.15 7.48
N ASP A 11 2.57 -4.72 6.63
CA ASP A 11 3.70 -3.90 7.05
C ASP A 11 4.04 -2.83 6.02
N TYR A 12 3.20 -1.80 5.99
CA TYR A 12 3.45 -0.58 5.23
C TYR A 12 3.03 0.68 6.01
N PRO A 13 3.65 0.95 7.18
CA PRO A 13 3.30 2.09 7.99
C PRO A 13 3.61 3.42 7.27
N PRO A 14 2.80 4.47 7.49
CA PRO A 14 1.60 4.51 8.35
C PRO A 14 0.31 4.10 7.62
N LEU A 15 0.41 3.57 6.39
CA LEU A 15 -0.74 3.38 5.50
C LEU A 15 -1.47 2.07 5.74
N ALA A 16 -0.74 1.00 6.01
CA ALA A 16 -1.25 -0.33 6.33
C ALA A 16 -0.39 -0.96 7.43
N VAL A 17 -1.04 -1.39 8.51
CA VAL A 17 -0.41 -2.04 9.66
C VAL A 17 -1.33 -3.15 10.18
N VAL A 18 -0.79 -4.02 11.03
CA VAL A 18 -1.57 -5.02 11.76
C VAL A 18 -1.62 -4.64 13.23
N THR A 19 -2.83 -4.60 13.82
CA THR A 19 -2.99 -4.37 15.26
C THR A 19 -2.48 -5.57 16.06
N ALA A 20 -2.35 -5.41 17.39
CA ALA A 20 -1.96 -6.52 18.27
C ALA A 20 -2.94 -7.72 18.20
N GLU A 21 -4.19 -7.47 17.82
CA GLU A 21 -5.25 -8.47 17.64
C GLU A 21 -5.28 -9.09 16.24
N GLY A 22 -4.29 -8.78 15.39
CA GLY A 22 -4.19 -9.35 14.04
C GLY A 22 -5.12 -8.69 13.01
N LYS A 23 -5.66 -7.50 13.29
CA LYS A 23 -6.60 -6.80 12.39
C LYS A 23 -5.88 -5.81 11.50
N ALA A 24 -6.39 -5.63 10.27
CA ALA A 24 -5.93 -4.59 9.37
C ALA A 24 -6.25 -3.20 9.95
N ASP A 25 -5.26 -2.33 9.94
CA ASP A 25 -5.36 -0.95 10.40
C ASP A 25 -4.39 -0.03 9.63
N GLY A 26 -4.37 1.25 9.96
CA GLY A 26 -3.57 2.27 9.29
C GLY A 26 -4.41 3.17 8.39
N PHE A 27 -3.79 4.26 7.94
CA PHE A 27 -4.51 5.37 7.30
C PHE A 27 -5.38 4.93 6.11
N SER A 28 -4.85 4.08 5.23
CA SER A 28 -5.59 3.66 4.02
C SER A 28 -6.76 2.74 4.36
N VAL A 29 -6.61 1.89 5.39
CA VAL A 29 -7.64 0.97 5.87
C VAL A 29 -8.77 1.75 6.53
N GLU A 30 -8.44 2.71 7.39
CA GLU A 30 -9.41 3.60 8.03
C GLU A 30 -10.17 4.44 7.00
N LEU A 31 -9.47 5.00 6.01
CA LEU A 31 -10.09 5.78 4.95
C LEU A 31 -11.13 4.97 4.17
N LEU A 32 -10.80 3.73 3.78
CA LEU A 32 -11.75 2.86 3.09
C LEU A 32 -12.95 2.52 3.97
N ARG A 33 -12.72 2.24 5.25
CA ARG A 33 -13.77 1.94 6.23
C ARG A 33 -14.75 3.11 6.39
N GLU A 34 -14.25 4.32 6.58
CA GLU A 34 -15.10 5.51 6.73
C GLU A 34 -15.78 5.90 5.41
N THR A 35 -15.14 5.68 4.26
CA THR A 35 -15.76 5.91 2.93
C THR A 35 -16.97 5.02 2.72
N LEU A 36 -16.87 3.72 3.03
CA LEU A 36 -17.98 2.78 2.87
C LEU A 36 -19.08 3.02 3.90
N LYS A 37 -18.70 3.38 5.14
CA LYS A 37 -19.66 3.76 6.18
C LYS A 37 -20.49 4.98 5.79
N ALA A 38 -19.91 5.96 5.10
CA ALA A 38 -20.62 7.15 4.62
C ALA A 38 -21.74 6.83 3.60
N VAL A 39 -21.75 5.62 3.04
CA VAL A 39 -22.78 5.12 2.12
C VAL A 39 -23.50 3.88 2.68
N ASP A 40 -23.53 3.74 4.01
CA ASP A 40 -24.21 2.66 4.74
C ASP A 40 -23.74 1.25 4.33
N ARG A 41 -22.44 1.11 4.02
CA ARG A 41 -21.79 -0.18 3.71
C ARG A 41 -20.73 -0.51 4.75
N GLU A 42 -20.66 -1.79 5.09
CA GLU A 42 -19.59 -2.36 5.91
C GLU A 42 -18.50 -2.99 5.04
N VAL A 43 -17.32 -3.17 5.61
CA VAL A 43 -16.17 -3.81 4.96
C VAL A 43 -15.43 -4.72 5.93
N THR A 44 -15.03 -5.89 5.44
CA THR A 44 -14.16 -6.83 6.15
C THR A 44 -12.80 -6.88 5.49
N PHE A 45 -11.76 -7.14 6.29
CA PHE A 45 -10.39 -7.20 5.82
C PHE A 45 -9.77 -8.54 6.17
N LYS A 46 -9.16 -9.19 5.16
CA LYS A 46 -8.10 -10.17 5.42
C LYS A 46 -6.74 -9.48 5.40
N VAL A 47 -5.80 -9.97 6.21
CA VAL A 47 -4.41 -9.53 6.17
C VAL A 47 -3.59 -10.60 5.47
N ALA A 48 -2.90 -10.24 4.39
CA ALA A 48 -2.06 -11.16 3.63
C ALA A 48 -0.98 -10.42 2.83
N PRO A 49 0.08 -11.10 2.36
CA PRO A 49 1.13 -10.47 1.56
C PRO A 49 0.60 -9.81 0.28
N TRP A 50 1.23 -8.71 -0.15
CA TRP A 50 0.89 -7.94 -1.35
C TRP A 50 0.74 -8.80 -2.61
N PRO A 51 1.65 -9.77 -2.89
CA PRO A 51 1.51 -10.62 -4.07
C PRO A 51 0.22 -11.43 -4.08
N GLU A 52 -0.28 -11.83 -2.91
CA GLU A 52 -1.53 -12.57 -2.75
C GLU A 52 -2.73 -11.63 -2.93
N ILE A 53 -2.80 -10.56 -2.15
CA ILE A 53 -4.00 -9.70 -2.13
C ILE A 53 -4.22 -8.97 -3.46
N LYS A 54 -3.16 -8.63 -4.19
CA LYS A 54 -3.28 -8.06 -5.54
C LYS A 54 -3.82 -9.09 -6.54
N LYS A 55 -3.46 -10.36 -6.37
CA LYS A 55 -3.95 -11.47 -7.20
C LYS A 55 -5.42 -11.72 -6.90
N ASP A 56 -5.79 -11.73 -5.62
CA ASP A 56 -7.19 -11.87 -5.21
C ASP A 56 -8.08 -10.76 -5.75
N LEU A 57 -7.57 -9.52 -5.85
CA LEU A 57 -8.31 -8.44 -6.48
C LEU A 57 -8.49 -8.71 -7.99
N ALA A 58 -7.42 -9.14 -8.67
CA ALA A 58 -7.47 -9.43 -10.11
C ALA A 58 -8.40 -10.62 -10.44
N GLU A 59 -8.50 -11.60 -9.54
CA GLU A 59 -9.35 -12.79 -9.68
C GLU A 59 -10.78 -12.58 -9.12
N GLY A 60 -11.05 -11.43 -8.49
CA GLY A 60 -12.36 -11.10 -7.93
C GLY A 60 -12.69 -11.79 -6.60
N HIS A 61 -11.71 -12.41 -5.93
CA HIS A 61 -11.88 -12.97 -4.58
C HIS A 61 -12.07 -11.89 -3.51
N ILE A 62 -11.52 -10.69 -3.75
CA ILE A 62 -11.80 -9.47 -3.00
C ILE A 62 -12.28 -8.39 -3.97
N GLN A 63 -13.00 -7.40 -3.45
CA GLN A 63 -13.70 -6.41 -4.26
C GLN A 63 -12.95 -5.09 -4.34
N VAL A 64 -12.09 -4.81 -3.37
CA VAL A 64 -11.36 -3.54 -3.26
C VAL A 64 -10.09 -3.74 -2.44
N LEU A 65 -9.08 -2.92 -2.73
CA LEU A 65 -7.90 -2.74 -1.88
C LEU A 65 -7.84 -1.29 -1.40
N PRO A 66 -7.43 -1.04 -0.15
CA PRO A 66 -7.38 0.30 0.43
C PRO A 66 -6.30 1.16 -0.23
N LEU A 67 -5.21 0.55 -0.70
CA LEU A 67 -4.09 1.25 -1.32
C LEU A 67 -3.48 0.40 -2.44
N VAL A 68 -3.38 1.01 -3.63
CA VAL A 68 -2.65 0.46 -4.77
C VAL A 68 -1.96 1.61 -5.48
N GLY A 69 -0.64 1.53 -5.68
CA GLY A 69 0.06 2.48 -6.54
C GLY A 69 -0.42 2.38 -7.98
N ARG A 70 -0.88 3.49 -8.56
CA ARG A 70 -1.39 3.55 -9.93
C ARG A 70 -0.24 3.60 -10.94
N THR A 71 -0.22 2.66 -11.88
CA THR A 71 0.74 2.61 -13.00
C THR A 71 0.01 2.16 -14.27
N PRO A 72 0.51 2.47 -15.48
CA PRO A 72 -0.13 2.05 -16.74
C PRO A 72 -0.36 0.53 -16.81
N GLU A 73 0.58 -0.26 -16.28
CA GLU A 73 0.48 -1.73 -16.27
C GLU A 73 -0.62 -2.24 -15.34
N ARG A 74 -0.96 -1.49 -14.28
CA ARG A 74 -2.03 -1.85 -13.34
C ARG A 74 -3.39 -1.35 -13.79
N GLU A 75 -3.44 -0.26 -14.56
CA GLU A 75 -4.68 0.25 -15.17
C GLU A 75 -5.29 -0.72 -16.19
N THR A 76 -4.52 -1.65 -16.73
CA THR A 76 -5.05 -2.70 -17.62
C THR A 76 -5.75 -3.82 -16.86
N VAL A 77 -5.60 -3.89 -15.53
CA VAL A 77 -6.09 -4.98 -14.67
C VAL A 77 -7.08 -4.49 -13.62
N TYR A 78 -6.96 -3.25 -13.16
CA TYR A 78 -7.78 -2.69 -12.08
C TYR A 78 -8.40 -1.35 -12.47
N ASP A 79 -9.61 -1.13 -11.96
CA ASP A 79 -10.19 0.21 -11.89
C ASP A 79 -9.69 0.96 -10.66
N PHE A 80 -9.39 2.25 -10.83
CA PHE A 80 -8.90 3.12 -9.77
C PHE A 80 -9.92 4.20 -9.40
N THR A 81 -9.99 4.51 -8.12
CA THR A 81 -10.73 5.67 -7.61
C THR A 81 -10.00 6.98 -7.93
N LEU A 82 -10.58 8.10 -7.49
CA LEU A 82 -9.84 9.34 -7.40
C LEU A 82 -8.66 9.17 -6.44
N ALA A 83 -7.48 9.62 -6.88
CA ALA A 83 -6.28 9.55 -6.06
C ALA A 83 -6.43 10.41 -4.80
N TYR A 84 -6.23 9.80 -3.63
CA TYR A 84 -6.26 10.50 -2.34
C TYR A 84 -4.85 10.75 -1.76
N LEU A 85 -3.80 10.18 -2.39
CA LEU A 85 -2.41 10.28 -1.93
C LEU A 85 -1.45 10.28 -3.12
N THR A 86 -0.44 11.15 -3.09
CA THR A 86 0.70 11.14 -4.02
C THR A 86 1.99 10.93 -3.23
N LEU A 87 2.65 9.80 -3.47
CA LEU A 87 3.91 9.44 -2.82
C LEU A 87 5.08 9.78 -3.75
N HIS A 88 6.05 10.54 -3.24
CA HIS A 88 7.29 10.84 -3.94
C HIS A 88 8.43 10.04 -3.33
N GLY A 89 9.18 9.33 -4.17
CA GLY A 89 10.41 8.68 -3.73
C GLY A 89 11.40 9.72 -3.19
N THR A 90 12.02 9.41 -2.06
CA THR A 90 13.04 10.26 -1.43
C THR A 90 14.33 9.48 -1.25
N VAL A 91 15.45 10.15 -1.48
CA VAL A 91 16.79 9.61 -1.23
C VAL A 91 17.18 9.98 0.19
N ILE A 92 17.54 8.98 0.99
CA ILE A 92 18.00 9.16 2.37
C ILE A 92 19.51 8.91 2.41
N ARG A 93 20.25 9.83 3.04
CA ARG A 93 21.70 9.70 3.27
C ARG A 93 22.02 9.59 4.76
N ARG A 94 23.19 9.02 5.08
CA ARG A 94 23.67 8.96 6.47
C ARG A 94 23.86 10.38 7.02
N LYS A 95 23.55 10.57 8.31
CA LYS A 95 23.79 11.82 9.02
C LYS A 95 25.27 12.22 8.88
N GLY A 96 25.51 13.47 8.47
CA GLY A 96 26.86 14.01 8.25
C GLY A 96 27.47 13.75 6.86
N ASP A 97 26.89 12.91 6.01
CA ASP A 97 27.45 12.60 4.69
C ASP A 97 27.15 13.69 3.66
N THR A 98 28.04 14.65 3.44
CA THR A 98 27.79 15.82 2.56
C THR A 98 27.96 15.55 1.06
N ARG A 99 28.23 14.31 0.65
CA ARG A 99 28.55 13.97 -0.76
C ARG A 99 27.35 13.89 -1.70
N ILE A 100 26.13 13.83 -1.15
CA ILE A 100 24.88 13.71 -1.91
C ILE A 100 23.97 14.88 -1.51
N ASN A 101 23.82 15.85 -2.40
CA ASN A 101 22.95 17.02 -2.23
C ASN A 101 21.91 17.15 -3.35
N SER A 102 22.08 16.40 -4.44
CA SER A 102 21.15 16.31 -5.55
C SER A 102 21.08 14.87 -6.09
N VAL A 103 20.05 14.59 -6.91
CA VAL A 103 19.94 13.29 -7.60
C VAL A 103 21.12 13.05 -8.55
N ALA A 104 21.69 14.11 -9.14
CA ALA A 104 22.86 14.00 -10.03
C ALA A 104 24.09 13.44 -9.29
N ASP A 105 24.23 13.70 -7.98
CA ASP A 105 25.35 13.20 -7.17
C ASP A 105 25.29 11.67 -6.95
N LEU A 106 24.18 11.02 -7.33
CA LEU A 106 24.04 9.57 -7.33
C LEU A 106 24.75 8.91 -8.50
N GLN A 107 25.20 9.69 -9.49
CA GLN A 107 26.02 9.17 -10.57
C GLN A 107 27.25 8.44 -9.99
N ASP A 108 27.46 7.22 -10.46
CA ASP A 108 28.54 6.32 -10.01
C ASP A 108 28.47 5.91 -8.52
N LYS A 109 27.30 6.00 -7.89
CA LYS A 109 27.04 5.48 -6.53
C LYS A 109 26.22 4.20 -6.55
N ALA A 110 26.49 3.32 -5.59
CA ALA A 110 25.58 2.21 -5.29
C ALA A 110 24.38 2.74 -4.47
N VAL A 111 23.17 2.58 -5.02
CA VAL A 111 21.92 2.94 -4.35
C VAL A 111 21.27 1.67 -3.83
N ILE A 112 21.07 1.60 -2.52
CA ILE A 112 20.28 0.52 -1.90
C ILE A 112 18.83 0.93 -2.00
N VAL A 113 18.03 0.13 -2.70
CA VAL A 113 16.59 0.29 -2.74
C VAL A 113 16.00 -0.58 -1.64
N MET A 114 15.16 0.03 -0.80
CA MET A 114 14.33 -0.75 0.11
C MET A 114 13.24 -1.42 -0.72
N ILE A 115 13.54 -2.63 -1.18
CA ILE A 115 12.49 -3.53 -1.64
C ILE A 115 11.74 -3.94 -0.38
N MET A 116 10.45 -3.61 -0.30
CA MET A 116 9.57 -4.21 0.70
C MET A 116 9.55 -5.72 0.47
N ARG A 117 10.49 -6.42 1.12
CA ARG A 117 10.48 -7.86 1.25
C ARG A 117 9.41 -8.16 2.29
N MET A 118 8.24 -8.50 1.80
CA MET A 118 7.16 -9.04 2.61
C MET A 118 7.56 -10.45 3.02
N ASN A 119 8.41 -10.54 4.03
CA ASN A 119 8.89 -11.82 4.52
C ASN A 119 7.78 -12.49 5.31
N THR A 120 7.38 -13.65 4.78
CA THR A 120 7.08 -14.90 5.48
C THR A 120 7.64 -14.96 6.90
N TRP A 121 6.75 -15.12 7.87
CA TRP A 121 6.93 -15.97 9.05
C TRP A 121 5.69 -16.83 9.20
#